data_AF-A0A3D2MHP5-F1
#
_entry.id   AF-A0A3D2MHP5-F1
#
_cell.length_a   1.000
_cell.length_b   1.000
_cell.length_c   1.000
_cell.angle_alpha   90.00
_cell.angle_beta   90.00
_cell.angle_gamma   90.00
#
_symmetry.space_group_name_H-M   'P 1'
#
loop_
_entity.id
_entity.type
_entity.pdbx_description
1 polymer ?
#
loop_
_entity_poly.entity_id
_entity_poly.type
_entity_poly.pdbx_seq_one_letter_code
_entity_poly.pdbx_strand_id
1 'polypeptide(L)'
;VGAGVAQTAERQLRVESNFHHGTVGAEDPVLLVLTPSIADPSRVPEGKHMIKVINVQPYALREGPEKWDEIKKEVATSNLAELRKYAPNLTNDKILAIDVRSPLDLERINRHNWHGSCHGGDMSPAQSETLRPVPGYAQHRMPIPGLYQTGATTHPGGSVTGAPGRNAAIVLLKDLGRDLSEVIGG
;
A
#
# COMPACT_ATOMS: atom_id res chain seq x y z
N VAL A 1 11.86 -12.06 -2.18
CA VAL A 1 11.53 -12.10 -3.64
C VAL A 1 10.08 -11.72 -3.81
N GLY A 2 9.77 -10.88 -4.81
CA GLY A 2 8.41 -10.49 -5.18
C GLY A 2 8.16 -10.72 -6.66
N ALA A 3 6.96 -11.15 -7.03
CA ALA A 3 6.52 -11.30 -8.42
C ALA A 3 5.10 -10.73 -8.57
N GLY A 4 4.85 -10.03 -9.67
CA GLY A 4 3.53 -9.47 -10.01
C GLY A 4 2.94 -10.16 -11.24
N VAL A 5 1.64 -10.47 -11.21
CA VAL A 5 0.93 -11.10 -12.35
C VAL A 5 -0.02 -10.13 -13.04
N ALA A 6 0.56 -9.11 -13.69
CA ALA A 6 -0.15 -8.21 -14.60
C ALA A 6 -0.03 -8.72 -16.04
N GLN A 7 -0.62 -9.87 -16.35
CA GLN A 7 -0.30 -10.58 -17.59
C GLN A 7 -0.78 -9.87 -18.87
N THR A 8 -1.82 -9.03 -18.80
CA THR A 8 -2.32 -8.29 -19.98
C THR A 8 -2.83 -6.89 -19.60
N ALA A 9 -2.93 -5.99 -20.59
CA ALA A 9 -3.47 -4.64 -20.40
C ALA A 9 -4.96 -4.66 -20.03
N GLU A 10 -5.73 -5.62 -20.56
CA GLU A 10 -7.14 -5.81 -20.25
C GLU A 10 -7.37 -6.15 -18.77
N ARG A 11 -6.47 -6.95 -18.17
CA ARG A 11 -6.52 -7.22 -16.73
C ARG A 11 -6.36 -5.92 -15.93
N GLN A 12 -5.43 -5.07 -16.33
CA GLN A 12 -5.20 -3.79 -15.65
C GLN A 12 -6.41 -2.85 -15.79
N LEU A 13 -6.95 -2.71 -17.01
CA LEU A 13 -8.15 -1.90 -17.24
C LEU A 13 -9.35 -2.41 -16.45
N ARG A 14 -9.49 -3.72 -16.29
CA ARG A 14 -10.55 -4.31 -15.46
C ARG A 14 -10.37 -3.99 -13.98
N VAL A 15 -9.14 -4.02 -13.45
CA VAL A 15 -8.84 -3.62 -12.07
C VAL A 15 -9.26 -2.17 -11.84
N GLU A 16 -8.84 -1.25 -12.71
CA GLU A 16 -9.21 0.16 -12.63
C GLU A 16 -10.73 0.37 -12.74
N SER A 17 -11.38 -0.30 -13.69
CA SER A 17 -12.84 -0.23 -13.85
C SER A 17 -13.57 -0.73 -12.60
N ASN A 18 -13.16 -1.89 -12.06
CA ASN A 18 -13.73 -2.45 -10.84
C ASN A 18 -13.53 -1.51 -9.64
N PHE A 19 -12.34 -0.93 -9.52
CA PHE A 19 -12.02 0.04 -8.48
C PHE A 19 -12.94 1.26 -8.54
N HIS A 20 -13.14 1.85 -9.72
CA HIS A 20 -14.01 3.01 -9.91
C HIS A 20 -15.50 2.72 -9.70
N HIS A 21 -15.95 1.50 -10.02
CA HIS A 21 -17.36 1.12 -9.88
C HIS A 21 -17.71 0.46 -8.54
N GLY A 22 -16.77 0.41 -7.58
CA GLY A 22 -16.99 -0.25 -6.29
C GLY A 22 -17.29 -1.75 -6.43
N THR A 23 -16.71 -2.39 -7.44
CA THR A 23 -16.89 -3.82 -7.73
C THR A 23 -15.66 -4.59 -7.30
N VAL A 24 -15.86 -5.73 -6.65
CA VAL A 24 -14.76 -6.58 -6.19
C VAL A 24 -14.06 -7.23 -7.37
N GLY A 25 -12.74 -7.09 -7.44
CA GLY A 25 -11.91 -7.79 -8.42
C GLY A 25 -11.60 -9.22 -7.98
N ALA A 26 -12.60 -10.11 -8.02
CA ALA A 26 -12.44 -11.52 -7.64
C ALA A 26 -12.17 -12.44 -8.85
N GLU A 27 -12.63 -12.04 -10.04
CA GLU A 27 -12.39 -12.77 -11.28
C GLU A 27 -11.03 -12.40 -11.87
N ASP A 28 -10.17 -13.42 -12.01
CA ASP A 28 -8.87 -13.28 -12.67
C ASP A 28 -8.03 -12.13 -12.07
N PRO A 29 -7.76 -12.16 -10.75
CA PRO A 29 -7.18 -11.03 -10.03
C PRO A 29 -5.70 -10.82 -10.36
N VAL A 30 -5.27 -9.56 -10.37
CA VAL A 30 -3.85 -9.19 -10.46
C VAL A 30 -3.24 -9.26 -9.05
N LEU A 31 -2.25 -10.13 -8.88
CA LEU A 31 -1.60 -10.36 -7.59
C LEU A 31 -0.15 -9.88 -7.60
N LEU A 32 0.24 -9.23 -6.51
CA LEU A 32 1.62 -9.06 -6.09
C LEU A 32 1.89 -10.04 -4.95
N VAL A 33 2.83 -10.97 -5.17
CA VAL A 33 3.13 -12.05 -4.24
C VAL A 33 4.54 -11.86 -3.70
N LEU A 34 4.68 -11.87 -2.37
CA LEU A 34 5.96 -11.70 -1.68
C LEU A 34 6.20 -12.84 -0.70
N THR A 35 7.45 -13.27 -0.59
CA THR A 35 7.88 -14.24 0.43
C THR A 35 8.94 -13.60 1.34
N PRO A 36 8.55 -12.82 2.36
CA PRO A 36 9.49 -12.07 3.20
C PRO A 36 10.41 -12.97 4.04
N SER A 37 9.97 -14.18 4.38
CA SER A 37 10.77 -15.16 5.14
C SER A 37 12.05 -15.61 4.44
N ILE A 38 12.21 -15.33 3.14
CA ILE A 38 13.48 -15.55 2.43
C ILE A 38 14.54 -14.55 2.91
N ALA A 39 14.15 -13.31 3.18
CA ALA A 39 15.06 -12.27 3.66
C ALA A 39 15.27 -12.37 5.17
N ASP A 40 14.23 -12.75 5.92
CA ASP A 40 14.29 -12.92 7.37
C ASP A 40 13.58 -14.23 7.79
N PRO A 41 14.31 -15.35 7.87
CA PRO A 41 13.76 -16.64 8.27
C PRO A 41 13.23 -16.68 9.71
N SER A 42 13.64 -15.76 10.60
CA SER A 42 13.21 -15.74 12.00
C SER A 42 11.72 -15.42 12.18
N ARG A 43 11.08 -14.90 11.12
CA ARG A 43 9.66 -14.51 11.09
C ARG A 43 8.69 -15.69 11.01
N VAL A 44 9.21 -16.91 10.80
CA VAL A 44 8.42 -18.12 10.62
C VAL A 44 9.06 -19.30 11.35
N PRO A 45 8.31 -20.37 11.67
CA PRO A 45 8.91 -21.59 12.19
C PRO A 45 9.92 -22.19 11.21
N GLU A 46 10.87 -22.96 11.74
CA GLU A 46 11.90 -23.62 10.94
C GLU A 46 11.28 -24.47 9.81
N GLY A 47 11.86 -24.35 8.61
CA GLY A 47 11.39 -25.06 7.41
C GLY A 47 10.05 -24.56 6.85
N LYS A 48 9.53 -23.41 7.29
CA LYS A 48 8.28 -22.80 6.79
C LYS A 48 8.54 -21.52 6.01
N HIS A 49 7.52 -21.04 5.31
CA HIS A 49 7.54 -19.77 4.59
C HIS A 49 6.27 -18.96 4.86
N MET A 50 6.40 -17.64 4.81
CA MET A 50 5.27 -16.71 4.79
C MET A 50 5.06 -16.23 3.36
N ILE A 51 3.85 -16.36 2.84
CA ILE A 51 3.45 -15.81 1.54
C ILE A 51 2.49 -14.66 1.80
N LYS A 52 2.86 -13.46 1.37
CA LYS A 52 2.00 -12.27 1.39
C LYS A 52 1.46 -12.03 -0.02
N VAL A 53 0.15 -11.98 -0.15
CA VAL A 53 -0.55 -11.67 -1.41
C VAL A 53 -1.21 -10.31 -1.28
N ILE A 54 -0.96 -9.43 -2.24
CA ILE A 54 -1.51 -8.08 -2.30
C ILE A 54 -2.21 -7.92 -3.65
N ASN A 55 -3.39 -7.31 -3.66
CA ASN A 55 -4.09 -6.90 -4.86
C ASN A 55 -4.72 -5.51 -4.65
N VAL A 56 -5.16 -4.90 -5.75
CA VAL A 56 -5.90 -3.62 -5.72
C VAL A 56 -7.40 -3.95 -5.61
N GLN A 57 -8.07 -3.30 -4.67
CA GLN A 57 -9.51 -3.45 -4.42
C GLN A 57 -10.12 -2.11 -4.03
N PRO A 58 -11.39 -1.82 -4.41
CA PRO A 58 -12.09 -0.62 -3.98
C PRO A 58 -12.33 -0.60 -2.47
N TYR A 59 -12.21 0.57 -1.85
CA TYR A 59 -12.60 0.76 -0.46
C TYR A 59 -14.12 0.71 -0.29
N ALA A 60 -14.84 1.60 -1.00
CA ALA A 60 -16.29 1.65 -1.01
C ALA A 60 -16.83 0.68 -2.06
N LEU A 61 -17.51 -0.36 -1.60
CA LEU A 61 -18.33 -1.22 -2.46
C LEU A 61 -19.67 -0.54 -2.71
N ARG A 62 -20.44 -1.02 -3.70
CA ARG A 62 -21.78 -0.46 -4.01
C ARG A 62 -22.71 -0.47 -2.80
N GLU A 63 -22.53 -1.46 -1.93
CA GLU A 63 -23.28 -1.68 -0.69
C GLU A 63 -22.72 -0.91 0.52
N GLY A 64 -21.57 -0.24 0.36
CA GLY A 64 -20.83 0.43 1.44
C GLY A 64 -19.56 -0.31 1.85
N PRO A 65 -18.61 0.36 2.52
CA PRO A 65 -17.34 -0.24 2.94
C PRO A 65 -17.53 -1.41 3.91
N GLU A 66 -18.55 -1.39 4.77
CA GLU A 66 -18.84 -2.42 5.77
C GLU A 66 -19.05 -3.81 5.16
N LYS A 67 -19.46 -3.89 3.89
CA LYS A 67 -19.59 -5.14 3.16
C LYS A 67 -18.30 -5.96 3.14
N TRP A 68 -17.14 -5.32 3.27
CA TRP A 68 -15.84 -6.01 3.43
C TRP A 68 -15.76 -6.94 4.64
N ASP A 69 -16.50 -6.68 5.71
CA ASP A 69 -16.52 -7.56 6.89
C ASP A 69 -17.12 -8.94 6.57
N GLU A 70 -18.01 -8.98 5.59
CA GLU A 70 -18.68 -10.20 5.14
C GLU A 70 -17.84 -10.94 4.08
N ILE A 71 -17.33 -10.21 3.08
CA ILE A 71 -16.82 -10.85 1.85
C ILE A 71 -15.31 -11.08 1.82
N LYS A 72 -14.51 -10.49 2.71
CA LYS A 72 -13.04 -10.51 2.58
C LYS A 72 -12.43 -11.91 2.48
N LYS A 73 -13.01 -12.90 3.16
CA LYS A 73 -12.56 -14.30 3.11
C LYS A 73 -12.84 -14.96 1.76
N GLU A 74 -13.95 -14.62 1.13
CA GLU A 74 -14.31 -15.11 -0.20
C GLU A 74 -13.33 -14.54 -1.24
N VAL A 75 -13.03 -13.24 -1.17
CA VAL A 75 -12.04 -12.59 -2.03
C VAL A 75 -10.65 -13.20 -1.85
N ALA A 76 -10.23 -13.46 -0.61
CA ALA A 76 -8.96 -14.13 -0.33
C ALA A 76 -8.92 -15.57 -0.90
N THR A 77 -10.05 -16.27 -0.92
CA THR A 77 -10.17 -17.60 -1.53
C THR A 77 -9.95 -17.53 -3.04
N SER A 78 -10.53 -16.53 -3.72
CA SER A 78 -10.29 -16.29 -5.15
C SER A 78 -8.82 -15.94 -5.45
N ASN A 79 -8.19 -15.12 -4.62
CA ASN A 79 -6.76 -14.81 -4.74
C ASN A 79 -5.88 -16.07 -4.58
N LEU A 80 -6.20 -16.93 -3.62
CA LEU A 80 -5.48 -18.20 -3.41
C LEU A 80 -5.68 -19.15 -4.60
N ALA A 81 -6.88 -19.21 -5.16
CA ALA A 81 -7.17 -20.00 -6.36
C ALA A 81 -6.34 -19.52 -7.57
N GLU A 82 -6.22 -18.21 -7.76
CA GLU A 82 -5.35 -17.64 -8.81
C GLU A 82 -3.88 -17.98 -8.57
N LEU A 83 -3.38 -17.80 -7.34
CA LEU A 83 -2.01 -18.16 -6.99
C LEU A 83 -1.69 -19.64 -7.26
N ARG A 84 -2.64 -20.54 -7.00
CA ARG A 84 -2.49 -21.98 -7.22
C ARG A 84 -2.32 -22.38 -8.68
N LYS A 85 -2.72 -21.54 -9.63
CA LYS A 85 -2.40 -21.75 -11.06
C LYS A 85 -0.88 -21.79 -11.30
N TYR A 86 -0.12 -21.06 -10.49
CA TYR A 86 1.34 -20.96 -10.56
C TYR A 86 2.05 -21.81 -9.48
N ALA A 87 1.38 -22.07 -8.37
CA ALA A 87 1.88 -22.88 -7.26
C ALA A 87 0.89 -24.03 -6.92
N PRO A 88 0.73 -25.03 -7.80
CA PRO A 88 -0.31 -26.07 -7.66
C PRO A 88 -0.08 -26.98 -6.44
N ASN A 89 1.15 -27.04 -5.92
CA ASN A 89 1.51 -27.76 -4.71
C ASN A 89 1.14 -27.03 -3.41
N LEU A 90 0.64 -25.79 -3.47
CA LEU A 90 0.15 -25.02 -2.32
C LEU A 90 -1.25 -25.50 -1.91
N THR A 91 -1.36 -26.74 -1.47
CA THR A 91 -2.62 -27.36 -1.02
C THR A 91 -3.01 -26.91 0.39
N ASN A 92 -4.26 -27.15 0.80
CA ASN A 92 -4.77 -26.69 2.10
C ASN A 92 -3.98 -27.26 3.29
N ASP A 93 -3.47 -28.49 3.17
CA ASP A 93 -2.62 -29.14 4.19
C ASP A 93 -1.23 -28.50 4.36
N LYS A 94 -0.83 -27.60 3.45
CA LYS A 94 0.42 -26.82 3.56
C LYS A 94 0.24 -25.49 4.29
N ILE A 95 -1.00 -25.05 4.51
CA ILE A 95 -1.30 -23.74 5.07
C ILE A 95 -1.51 -23.86 6.58
N LEU A 96 -0.56 -23.33 7.36
CA LEU A 96 -0.64 -23.34 8.82
C LEU A 96 -1.62 -22.30 9.38
N ALA A 97 -1.68 -21.14 8.75
CA ALA A 97 -2.53 -20.02 9.15
C ALA A 97 -2.78 -19.08 7.96
N ILE A 98 -3.91 -18.38 7.99
CA ILE A 98 -4.28 -17.32 7.03
C ILE A 98 -4.75 -16.11 7.83
N ASP A 99 -4.15 -14.94 7.55
CA ASP A 99 -4.64 -13.63 8.00
C ASP A 99 -5.09 -12.84 6.76
N VAL A 100 -6.31 -12.32 6.80
CA VAL A 100 -6.92 -11.58 5.69
C VAL A 100 -7.23 -10.17 6.15
N ARG A 101 -6.78 -9.17 5.40
CA ARG A 101 -7.04 -7.74 5.64
C ARG A 101 -7.70 -7.13 4.42
N SER A 102 -8.90 -6.59 4.60
CA SER A 102 -9.60 -5.78 3.59
C SER A 102 -9.11 -4.33 3.60
N PRO A 103 -9.46 -3.51 2.58
CA PRO A 103 -9.25 -2.06 2.62
C PRO A 103 -9.84 -1.41 3.88
N LEU A 104 -11.02 -1.85 4.32
CA LEU A 104 -11.65 -1.37 5.57
C LEU A 104 -10.85 -1.76 6.82
N ASP A 105 -10.31 -2.98 6.87
CA ASP A 105 -9.45 -3.40 7.98
C ASP A 105 -8.20 -2.52 8.07
N LEU A 106 -7.60 -2.15 6.94
CA LEU A 106 -6.38 -1.32 6.91
C LEU A 106 -6.59 0.05 7.55
N GLU A 107 -7.73 0.70 7.27
CA GLU A 107 -8.09 1.98 7.89
C GLU A 107 -8.39 1.82 9.39
N ARG A 108 -9.09 0.75 9.78
CA ARG A 108 -9.41 0.46 11.19
C ARG A 108 -8.15 0.20 12.02
N ILE A 109 -7.13 -0.45 11.46
CA ILE A 109 -5.85 -0.71 12.13
C ILE A 109 -5.02 0.56 12.27
N ASN A 110 -5.03 1.41 11.25
CA ASN A 110 -4.28 2.65 11.24
C ASN A 110 -5.06 3.73 10.49
N ARG A 111 -5.50 4.76 11.21
CA ARG A 111 -6.24 5.90 10.65
C ARG A 111 -5.48 6.65 9.55
N HIS A 112 -4.16 6.53 9.46
CA HIS A 112 -3.37 7.05 8.35
C HIS A 112 -3.69 6.35 7.01
N ASN A 113 -4.11 5.08 7.05
CA ASN A 113 -4.52 4.32 5.86
C ASN A 113 -5.95 4.70 5.46
N TRP A 114 -6.21 6.00 5.31
CA TRP A 114 -7.49 6.53 4.90
C TRP A 114 -7.95 5.86 3.60
N HIS A 115 -9.18 5.38 3.59
CA HIS A 115 -9.79 4.58 2.55
C HIS A 115 -8.92 3.38 2.10
N GLY A 116 -8.19 2.76 3.04
CA GLY A 116 -7.32 1.61 2.78
C GLY A 116 -6.01 1.92 2.06
N SER A 117 -5.65 3.20 1.85
CA SER A 117 -4.41 3.58 1.18
C SER A 117 -3.18 3.38 2.07
N CYS A 118 -2.60 2.17 2.03
CA CYS A 118 -1.40 1.84 2.79
C CYS A 118 -0.11 2.50 2.24
N HIS A 119 -0.14 3.04 1.03
CA HIS A 119 0.98 3.77 0.44
C HIS A 119 0.84 5.29 0.61
N GLY A 120 -0.25 5.80 1.18
CA GLY A 120 -0.40 7.20 1.56
C GLY A 120 -0.84 8.10 0.41
N GLY A 121 -2.14 8.17 0.15
CA GLY A 121 -2.75 9.03 -0.87
C GLY A 121 -3.06 8.30 -2.18
N ASP A 122 -3.61 9.04 -3.14
CA ASP A 122 -3.87 8.56 -4.49
C ASP A 122 -2.56 8.52 -5.29
N MET A 123 -2.47 7.61 -6.27
CA MET A 123 -1.34 7.48 -7.21
C MET A 123 -1.69 7.99 -8.61
N SER A 124 -2.83 8.66 -8.77
CA SER A 124 -3.19 9.34 -10.02
C SER A 124 -2.21 10.46 -10.37
N PRO A 125 -2.13 10.87 -11.65
CA PRO A 125 -1.30 12.00 -12.07
C PRO A 125 -1.59 13.28 -11.28
N ALA A 126 -2.83 13.49 -10.82
CA ALA A 126 -3.21 14.66 -10.04
C ALA A 126 -2.62 14.70 -8.62
N GLN A 127 -2.21 13.55 -8.07
CA GLN A 127 -1.54 13.42 -6.76
C GLN A 127 -0.13 12.84 -6.87
N SER A 128 0.53 13.06 -8.01
CA SER A 128 1.91 12.62 -8.24
C SER A 128 2.89 13.78 -8.13
N GLU A 129 4.13 13.48 -7.72
CA GLU A 129 5.27 14.41 -7.74
C GLU A 129 5.01 15.73 -6.99
N THR A 130 5.08 16.87 -7.66
CA THR A 130 4.92 18.20 -7.06
C THR A 130 3.45 18.60 -6.86
N LEU A 131 2.52 17.77 -7.34
CA LEU A 131 1.07 17.99 -7.22
C LEU A 131 0.50 17.41 -5.93
N ARG A 132 1.29 16.62 -5.18
CA ARG A 132 0.90 16.10 -3.85
C ARG A 132 1.43 16.94 -2.69
N PRO A 133 0.65 17.10 -1.60
CA PRO A 133 -0.72 16.59 -1.45
C PRO A 133 -1.73 17.41 -2.27
N VAL A 134 -1.46 18.70 -2.49
CA VAL A 134 -2.16 19.56 -3.45
C VAL A 134 -1.14 20.49 -4.13
N PRO A 135 -1.44 21.05 -5.32
CA PRO A 135 -0.54 21.96 -6.01
C PRO A 135 -0.09 23.13 -5.12
N GLY A 136 1.21 23.39 -5.11
CA GLY A 136 1.81 24.48 -4.33
C GLY A 136 2.15 24.13 -2.87
N TYR A 137 2.11 22.84 -2.48
CA TYR A 137 2.52 22.40 -1.13
C TYR A 137 3.59 21.30 -1.11
N ALA A 138 4.15 20.92 -2.26
CA ALA A 138 5.24 19.95 -2.33
C ALA A 138 6.55 20.42 -1.66
N GLN A 139 6.67 21.71 -1.35
CA GLN A 139 7.82 22.32 -0.67
C GLN A 139 7.80 22.15 0.86
N HIS A 140 6.90 21.33 1.41
CA HIS A 140 6.75 21.02 2.84
C HIS A 140 6.33 22.17 3.78
N ARG A 141 6.39 23.44 3.36
CA ARG A 141 5.87 24.59 4.14
C ARG A 141 4.35 24.70 4.00
N MET A 142 3.67 24.96 5.11
CA MET A 142 2.21 25.18 5.15
C MET A 142 1.88 26.68 5.25
N PRO A 143 0.61 27.10 5.06
CA PRO A 143 0.22 28.51 5.13
C PRO A 143 0.34 29.12 6.53
N ILE A 144 0.46 28.27 7.55
CA ILE A 144 0.66 28.68 8.94
C ILE A 144 2.18 28.79 9.17
N PRO A 145 2.71 29.98 9.52
CA PRO A 145 4.12 30.14 9.79
C PRO A 145 4.64 29.15 10.84
N GLY A 146 5.77 28.50 10.55
CA GLY A 146 6.37 27.48 11.42
C GLY A 146 5.72 26.10 11.36
N LEU A 147 4.66 25.91 10.55
CA LEU A 147 4.06 24.60 10.30
C LEU A 147 4.62 23.97 9.02
N TYR A 148 5.08 22.73 9.15
CA TYR A 148 5.61 21.93 8.05
C TYR A 148 4.84 20.61 7.94
N GLN A 149 4.79 20.05 6.73
CA GLN A 149 4.17 18.76 6.48
C GLN A 149 5.20 17.72 6.00
N THR A 150 4.98 16.48 6.43
CA THR A 150 5.78 15.33 6.05
C THR A 150 4.95 14.05 6.10
N GLY A 151 5.56 12.92 5.75
CA GLY A 151 4.93 11.61 5.71
C GLY A 151 4.61 11.14 4.29
N ALA A 152 4.15 9.90 4.19
CA ALA A 152 3.93 9.20 2.92
C ALA A 152 2.92 9.90 1.99
N THR A 153 2.05 10.76 2.52
CA THR A 153 1.10 11.52 1.71
C THR A 153 1.71 12.74 1.01
N THR A 154 2.93 13.15 1.37
CA THR A 154 3.62 14.34 0.84
C THR A 154 4.68 13.99 -0.21
N HIS A 155 5.17 14.99 -0.94
CA HIS A 155 6.24 14.83 -1.92
C HIS A 155 7.52 14.22 -1.28
N PRO A 156 8.28 13.33 -1.96
CA PRO A 156 8.11 12.83 -3.33
C PRO A 156 7.07 11.72 -3.49
N GLY A 157 6.66 11.11 -2.39
CA GLY A 157 5.50 10.24 -2.41
C GLY A 157 5.47 9.20 -1.32
N GLY A 158 4.63 8.21 -1.61
CA GLY A 158 4.19 7.18 -0.71
C GLY A 158 5.24 6.18 -0.23
N SER A 159 4.74 5.22 0.54
CA SER A 159 5.53 4.11 1.10
C SER A 159 6.59 4.56 2.13
N VAL A 160 7.42 3.60 2.55
CA VAL A 160 8.44 3.81 3.59
C VAL A 160 9.79 4.21 2.95
N THR A 161 9.82 5.35 2.26
CA THR A 161 11.03 5.83 1.56
C THR A 161 11.96 6.66 2.46
N GLY A 162 11.41 7.27 3.52
CA GLY A 162 12.12 8.24 4.36
C GLY A 162 12.37 9.61 3.70
N ALA A 163 12.15 9.74 2.39
CA ALA A 163 12.41 10.95 1.63
C ALA A 163 11.53 12.14 2.08
N PRO A 164 10.22 12.00 2.31
CA PRO A 164 9.41 13.14 2.77
C PRO A 164 9.86 13.68 4.14
N GLY A 165 10.28 12.78 5.04
CA GLY A 165 10.83 13.15 6.36
C GLY A 165 12.09 13.98 6.22
N ARG A 166 13.04 13.47 5.42
CA ARG A 166 14.30 14.15 5.16
C ARG A 166 14.09 15.52 4.51
N ASN A 167 13.23 15.62 3.50
CA ASN A 167 12.98 16.87 2.79
C ASN A 167 12.34 17.93 3.69
N ALA A 168 11.34 17.54 4.49
CA ALA A 168 10.73 18.45 5.46
C ALA A 168 11.75 18.94 6.49
N ALA A 169 12.64 18.06 6.99
CA ALA A 169 13.68 18.45 7.93
C ALA A 169 14.68 19.45 7.33
N ILE A 170 15.11 19.25 6.08
CA ILE A 170 15.99 20.20 5.37
C ILE A 170 15.32 21.58 5.26
N VAL A 171 14.05 21.59 4.88
CA VAL A 171 13.26 22.82 4.73
C VAL A 171 13.12 23.56 6.07
N LEU A 172 12.80 22.83 7.14
CA LEU A 172 12.67 23.37 8.49
C LEU A 172 14.01 23.94 8.98
N LEU A 173 15.11 23.20 8.87
CA LEU A 173 16.43 23.65 9.34
C LEU A 173 16.87 24.93 8.62
N LYS A 174 16.63 25.01 7.30
CA LYS A 174 16.92 26.22 6.53
C LYS A 174 16.17 27.44 7.05
N ASP A 175 14.89 27.29 7.41
CA ASP A 175 14.09 28.39 7.98
C ASP A 175 14.55 28.78 9.39
N LEU A 176 15.18 27.86 10.13
CA LEU A 176 15.85 28.14 11.41
C LEU A 176 17.28 28.67 11.25
N GLY A 177 17.76 28.87 10.02
CA GLY A 177 19.12 29.34 9.75
C GLY A 177 20.21 28.29 10.02
N ARG A 178 19.89 27.00 9.90
CA ARG A 178 20.81 25.87 10.12
C ARG A 178 20.94 25.01 8.87
N ASP A 179 22.11 24.39 8.68
CA ASP A 179 22.29 23.36 7.65
C ASP A 179 22.04 21.95 8.19
N LEU A 180 21.61 21.03 7.31
CA LEU A 180 21.40 19.63 7.69
C LEU A 180 22.70 18.99 8.21
N SER A 181 23.85 19.30 7.60
CA SER A 181 25.17 18.74 7.96
C SER A 181 25.55 19.00 9.41
N GLU A 182 25.14 20.13 9.99
CA GLU A 182 25.37 20.48 11.39
C GLU A 182 24.65 19.55 12.38
N VAL A 183 23.57 18.89 11.94
CA VAL A 183 22.69 18.08 12.80
C VAL A 183 22.98 16.60 12.65
N ILE A 184 23.34 16.15 11.45
CA ILE A 184 23.60 14.73 11.15
C ILE A 184 25.06 14.31 11.38
N GLY A 185 25.97 15.28 11.51
CA GLY A 185 27.41 15.06 11.70
C GLY A 185 27.86 14.99 13.17
N GLY A 186 26.92 14.93 14.11
CA GLY A 186 27.17 14.81 15.56
C GLY A 186 26.94 13.41 16.10
#